data_AF-A0A2H6E9Y6-F1
#
_entry.id   AF-A0A2H6E9Y6-F1
#
_cell.length_a   1.000
_cell.length_b   1.000
_cell.length_c   1.000
_cell.angle_alpha   90.00
_cell.angle_beta   90.00
_cell.angle_gamma   90.00
#
_symmetry.space_group_name_H-M   'P 1'
#
loop_
_entity.id
_entity.type
_entity.pdbx_description
1 polymer ?
#
loop_
_entity_poly.entity_id
_entity_poly.type
_entity_poly.pdbx_seq_one_letter_code
_entity_poly.pdbx_strand_id
1 'polypeptide(L)' 'MTLKVKKDFRHKIGIVKKESRESKHFIRMIIDAVPELTEEGTPLMQEAKELNLIFNSIYRKEK' A
#
# COMPACT_ATOMS: atom_id res chain seq x y z
N MET A 1 22.65 -9.70 9.71
CA MET A 1 21.74 -9.94 8.56
C MET A 1 22.56 -9.83 7.27
N THR A 2 22.66 -10.89 6.46
CA THR A 2 23.52 -10.92 5.27
C THR A 2 23.03 -9.92 4.20
N LEU A 3 23.93 -9.44 3.33
CA LEU A 3 23.61 -8.47 2.28
C LEU A 3 22.45 -8.93 1.36
N LYS A 4 22.34 -10.24 1.14
CA LYS A 4 21.26 -10.87 0.35
C LYS A 4 19.89 -10.65 1.02
N VAL A 5 19.79 -10.91 2.32
CA VAL A 5 18.54 -10.73 3.09
C VAL A 5 18.08 -9.27 3.10
N LYS A 6 19.01 -8.30 3.17
CA LYS A 6 18.67 -6.87 3.07
C LYS A 6 18.10 -6.50 1.69
N LYS A 7 18.68 -7.02 0.60
CA LYS A 7 18.18 -6.80 -0.76
C LYS A 7 16.79 -7.43 -0.96
N ASP A 8 16.61 -8.66 -0.49
CA ASP A 8 15.33 -9.37 -0.57
C ASP A 8 14.24 -8.65 0.24
N PHE A 9 14.57 -8.17 1.44
CA PHE A 9 13.66 -7.37 2.25
C PHE A 9 13.23 -6.10 1.51
N ARG A 10 14.19 -5.33 1.00
CA ARG A 10 13.91 -4.10 0.24
C ARG A 10 13.05 -4.35 -1.00
N HIS A 11 13.30 -5.47 -1.71
CA HIS A 11 12.48 -5.87 -2.86
C HIS A 11 11.04 -6.18 -2.45
N LYS A 12 10.83 -6.96 -1.39
CA LYS A 12 9.49 -7.27 -0.85
C LYS A 12 8.75 -6.02 -0.40
N ILE A 13 9.41 -5.08 0.29
CA ILE A 13 8.81 -3.79 0.64
C ILE A 13 8.43 -3.00 -0.62
N GLY A 14 9.23 -3.08 -1.68
CA GLY A 14 8.91 -2.50 -3.00
C GLY A 14 7.61 -3.05 -3.59
N ILE A 15 7.40 -4.36 -3.50
CA ILE A 15 6.16 -5.03 -3.94
C ILE A 15 4.97 -4.53 -3.12
N VAL A 16 5.03 -4.61 -1.79
CA VAL A 16 3.89 -4.22 -0.94
C VAL A 16 3.49 -2.76 -1.15
N LYS A 17 4.46 -1.85 -1.37
CA LYS A 17 4.17 -0.46 -1.74
C LYS A 17 3.37 -0.31 -3.03
N LYS A 18 3.66 -1.15 -4.03
CA LYS A 18 2.93 -1.18 -5.30
C LYS A 18 1.50 -1.67 -5.05
N GLU A 19 1.36 -2.79 -4.35
CA GLU A 19 0.04 -3.37 -4.00
C GLU A 19 -0.83 -2.37 -3.24
N SER A 20 -0.31 -1.68 -2.20
CA SER A 20 -1.11 -0.68 -1.45
C SER A 20 -1.59 0.49 -2.32
N ARG A 21 -0.85 0.88 -3.37
CA ARG A 21 -1.27 1.93 -4.31
C ARG A 21 -2.38 1.43 -5.22
N GLU A 22 -2.25 0.20 -5.72
CA GLU A 22 -3.23 -0.43 -6.60
C GLU A 22 -4.53 -0.68 -5.84
N SER A 23 -4.48 -1.24 -4.62
CA SER A 23 -5.67 -1.41 -3.75
C SER A 23 -6.39 -0.08 -3.55
N LYS A 24 -5.68 0.99 -3.18
CA LYS A 24 -6.30 2.31 -3.02
C LYS A 24 -6.96 2.81 -4.30
N HIS A 25 -6.33 2.60 -5.45
CA HIS A 25 -6.86 3.01 -6.74
C HIS A 25 -8.15 2.25 -7.09
N PHE A 26 -8.17 0.93 -6.91
CA PHE A 26 -9.34 0.10 -7.15
C PHE A 26 -10.49 0.44 -6.20
N ILE A 27 -10.22 0.63 -4.90
CA ILE A 27 -11.24 1.04 -3.93
C ILE A 27 -11.86 2.38 -4.34
N ARG A 28 -11.04 3.35 -4.76
CA ARG A 28 -11.56 4.64 -5.27
C ARG A 28 -12.48 4.42 -6.48
N MET A 29 -12.06 3.62 -7.46
CA MET A 29 -12.90 3.34 -8.63
C MET A 29 -14.21 2.63 -8.28
N ILE A 30 -14.18 1.73 -7.28
CA ILE A 30 -15.39 1.03 -6.81
C ILE A 30 -16.36 2.03 -6.16
N ILE A 31 -15.87 2.90 -5.28
CA ILE A 31 -16.70 3.94 -4.65
C ILE A 31 -17.28 4.88 -5.70
N ASP A 32 -16.47 5.29 -6.70
CA ASP A 32 -16.91 6.17 -7.78
C ASP A 32 -18.00 5.49 -8.65
N ALA A 33 -17.91 4.18 -8.87
CA ALA A 33 -18.84 3.40 -9.70
C ALA A 33 -20.11 2.96 -8.93
N VAL A 34 -20.01 2.74 -7.62
CA VAL A 34 -21.08 2.25 -6.74
C VAL A 34 -21.09 3.10 -5.46
N PRO A 35 -21.70 4.29 -5.49
CA PRO A 35 -21.68 5.23 -4.36
C PRO A 35 -22.27 4.66 -3.06
N GLU A 36 -23.14 3.66 -3.14
CA GLU A 36 -23.71 2.95 -1.99
C GLU A 36 -22.63 2.28 -1.12
N LEU A 37 -21.47 1.95 -1.70
CA LEU A 37 -20.33 1.36 -1.00
C LEU A 37 -19.40 2.40 -0.37
N THR A 38 -19.74 3.69 -0.38
CA THR A 38 -18.87 4.75 0.15
C THR A 38 -18.53 4.54 1.63
N GLU A 39 -19.51 4.15 2.45
CA GLU A 39 -19.32 3.96 3.89
C GLU A 39 -18.34 2.81 4.18
N GLU A 40 -18.43 1.72 3.43
CA GLU A 40 -17.54 0.56 3.55
C GLU A 40 -16.17 0.79 2.90
N GLY A 41 -16.13 1.48 1.76
CA GLY A 41 -14.91 1.69 0.98
C GLY A 41 -13.99 2.77 1.55
N THR A 42 -14.55 3.80 2.19
CA THR A 42 -13.76 4.91 2.76
C THR A 42 -12.70 4.44 3.78
N PRO A 43 -13.03 3.62 4.80
CA PRO A 43 -12.02 3.11 5.73
C PRO A 43 -10.95 2.25 5.03
N LEU A 44 -11.33 1.42 4.06
CA LEU A 44 -10.37 0.62 3.28
C LEU A 44 -9.42 1.49 2.45
N MET A 45 -9.92 2.57 1.85
CA MET A 45 -9.11 3.52 1.09
C MET A 45 -8.11 4.24 2.00
N GLN A 46 -8.53 4.59 3.23
CA GLN A 46 -7.68 5.20 4.24
C GLN A 46 -6.60 4.21 4.73
N GLU A 47 -6.96 2.97 5.02
CA GLU A 47 -6.02 1.91 5.39
C GLU A 47 -4.96 1.70 4.30
N ALA A 48 -5.37 1.57 3.03
CA ALA A 48 -4.44 1.42 1.91
C ALA A 48 -3.47 2.61 1.78
N LYS A 49 -3.93 3.84 2.08
CA LYS A 49 -3.07 5.04 2.14
C LYS A 49 -2.07 4.95 3.29
N GLU A 50 -2.50 4.55 4.49
CA GLU A 50 -1.64 4.43 5.66
C GLU A 50 -0.57 3.36 5.47
N LEU A 51 -0.94 2.19 4.96
CA LEU A 51 0.00 1.13 4.58
C LEU A 51 1.03 1.65 3.58
N ASN A 52 0.60 2.39 2.55
CA ASN A 52 1.53 2.98 1.59
C ASN A 52 2.53 3.94 2.26
N LEU A 53 2.10 4.76 3.22
CA LEU A 53 2.98 5.69 3.96
C LEU A 53 3.96 4.94 4.87
N ILE A 54 3.50 3.93 5.60
CA ILE A 54 4.33 3.08 6.47
C ILE A 54 5.42 2.38 5.65
N PHE A 55 5.04 1.69 4.57
CA PHE A 55 6.02 0.98 3.74
C PHE A 55 6.94 1.94 2.97
N ASN A 56 6.48 3.13 2.60
CA ASN A 56 7.36 4.19 2.08
C ASN A 56 8.41 4.62 3.09
N SER A 57 8.03 4.79 4.37
CA SER A 57 8.95 5.15 5.44
C SER A 57 10.00 4.05 5.66
N ILE A 58 9.57 2.78 5.74
CA ILE A 58 10.47 1.62 5.85
C ILE A 58 11.44 1.57 4.67
N TYR A 59 10.93 1.63 3.43
CA TYR A 59 11.76 1.57 2.22
C TYR A 59 12.83 2.65 2.15
N ARG A 60 12.54 3.86 2.67
CA ARG A 60 13.49 4.98 2.69
C ARG A 60 14.58 4.80 3.75
N LYS A 61 14.26 4.12 4.87
CA LYS A 61 15.20 3.82 5.96
C LYS A 61 16.12 2.64 5.63
N GLU A 62 15.64 1.66 4.87
CA GLU A 62 16.39 0.47 4.43
C GLU A 62 17.38 0.74 3.26
N LYS A 63 18.07 1.89 3.28
CA LYS A 63 19.13 2.21 2.30
C LYS A 63 20.37 1.33 2.50
#